data_AF-A0A7W0W398-F1
#
_entry.id   AF-A0A7W0W398-F1
#
_cell.length_a   1.000
_cell.length_b   1.000
_cell.length_c   1.000
_cell.angle_alpha   90.00
_cell.angle_beta   90.00
_cell.angle_gamma   90.00
#
_symmetry.space_group_name_H-M   'P 1'
#
loop_
_entity.id
_entity.type
_entity.pdbx_description
1 polymer ?
#
loop_
_entity_poly.entity_id
_entity_poly.type
_entity_poly.pdbx_seq_one_letter_code
_entity_poly.pdbx_strand_id
1 'polypeptide(L)'
;MKIRLFFGGMIVALAAAAAAACSDASGNKNSVLSIEFDSLASPSVVLGDTLRDTTGVVVRPVVRVFNYEGDEIPATNVRFQSGDRGVRVDSLTGIVTADSLRTTPARVIASVGSLQAVQRVAVTLRPETVRAVNGRDSLLYSLVDSTLNVSPRLTVKVAHGANPPDSAVTSYVVSFAIVAGQSSQLAELVNDVGRQSRVDTTDASGIAGRAVRVRPVFLGAITDSVLVDATVKYRGQQVSGSPVRLVLRVRPRS
;
A
#
# COMPACT_ATOMS: atom_id res chain seq x y z
N MET A 1 -7.64 18.38 84.97
CA MET A 1 -8.62 18.83 83.96
C MET A 1 -8.22 18.18 82.62
N LYS A 2 -9.19 17.56 81.93
CA LYS A 2 -9.07 16.63 80.77
C LYS A 2 -8.27 17.17 79.58
N ILE A 3 -7.55 16.28 78.88
CA ILE A 3 -7.78 15.87 77.47
C ILE A 3 -6.90 14.62 77.19
N ARG A 4 -7.51 13.51 76.80
CA ARG A 4 -6.85 12.38 76.11
C ARG A 4 -7.58 12.20 74.79
N LEU A 5 -6.90 12.43 73.67
CA LEU A 5 -7.40 12.18 72.32
C LEU A 5 -7.37 10.68 72.04
N PHE A 6 -8.54 10.12 71.71
CA PHE A 6 -8.68 8.89 70.93
C PHE A 6 -8.59 9.27 69.45
N PHE A 7 -7.68 8.66 68.71
CA PHE A 7 -7.77 8.57 67.25
C PHE A 7 -7.80 7.09 66.88
N GLY A 8 -9.00 6.61 66.60
CA GLY A 8 -9.28 5.29 66.05
C GLY A 8 -8.92 5.24 64.56
N GLY A 9 -8.43 4.08 64.13
CA GLY A 9 -7.93 3.84 62.79
C GLY A 9 -9.00 3.74 61.71
N MET A 10 -8.57 3.98 60.46
CA MET A 10 -9.20 3.49 59.24
C MET A 10 -8.26 3.75 58.06
N ILE A 11 -7.18 2.98 57.89
CA ILE A 11 -6.38 2.97 56.65
C ILE A 11 -5.87 1.55 56.36
N VAL A 12 -6.72 0.59 56.00
CA VAL A 12 -6.27 -0.70 55.40
C VAL A 12 -7.28 -1.28 54.39
N ALA A 13 -8.01 -0.46 53.62
CA ALA A 13 -9.01 -1.00 52.68
C ALA A 13 -8.86 -0.55 51.22
N LEU A 14 -7.86 0.27 50.86
CA LEU A 14 -7.73 0.80 49.50
C LEU A 14 -6.61 0.20 48.64
N ALA A 15 -5.68 -0.55 49.22
CA ALA A 15 -4.53 -1.10 48.48
C ALA A 15 -4.79 -2.46 47.81
N ALA A 16 -5.82 -3.21 48.24
CA ALA A 16 -6.12 -4.53 47.68
C ALA A 16 -6.93 -4.49 46.37
N ALA A 17 -7.66 -3.40 46.10
CA ALA A 17 -8.47 -3.28 44.88
C ALA A 17 -7.67 -2.88 43.63
N ALA A 18 -6.47 -2.30 43.78
CA ALA A 18 -5.62 -1.91 42.66
C ALA A 18 -4.82 -3.09 42.06
N ALA A 19 -4.62 -4.17 42.80
CA ALA A 19 -3.89 -5.36 42.33
C ALA A 19 -4.77 -6.35 41.56
N ALA A 20 -6.09 -6.36 41.80
CA ALA A 20 -7.02 -7.31 41.16
C ALA A 20 -7.59 -6.82 39.82
N ALA A 21 -7.34 -5.57 39.42
CA ALA A 21 -7.85 -5.01 38.16
C ALA A 21 -6.92 -5.27 36.95
N CYS A 22 -5.73 -5.83 37.17
CA CYS A 22 -4.73 -6.09 36.11
C CYS A 22 -4.37 -7.58 35.96
N SER A 23 -5.16 -8.51 36.48
CA SER A 23 -4.82 -9.95 36.48
C SER A 23 -5.51 -10.80 35.41
N ASP A 24 -6.37 -10.23 34.55
CA ASP A 24 -7.11 -11.01 33.55
C ASP A 24 -6.49 -10.97 32.14
N ALA A 25 -5.15 -11.07 32.07
CA ALA A 25 -4.54 -11.72 30.91
C ALA A 25 -4.39 -13.20 31.28
N SER A 26 -5.50 -13.96 31.22
CA SER A 26 -5.47 -15.40 31.44
C SER A 26 -4.42 -16.00 30.48
N GLY A 27 -3.30 -16.46 31.03
CA GLY A 27 -2.12 -16.95 30.31
C GLY A 27 -2.31 -18.28 29.60
N ASN A 28 -3.45 -18.44 28.91
CA ASN A 28 -3.65 -19.54 27.98
C ASN A 28 -2.95 -19.17 26.68
N LYS A 29 -2.00 -20.00 26.23
CA LYS A 29 -1.27 -19.83 24.96
C LYS A 29 -2.19 -19.76 23.73
N ASN A 30 -3.43 -20.22 23.88
CA ASN A 30 -4.47 -20.18 22.84
C ASN A 30 -5.40 -18.95 22.95
N SER A 31 -5.20 -18.09 23.95
CA SER A 31 -5.98 -16.86 24.08
C SER A 31 -5.51 -15.82 23.07
N VAL A 32 -6.46 -15.23 22.34
CA VAL A 32 -6.18 -14.14 21.42
C VAL A 32 -5.89 -12.87 22.21
N LEU A 33 -4.74 -12.26 21.97
CA LEU A 33 -4.38 -10.94 22.52
C LEU A 33 -4.51 -9.84 21.47
N SER A 34 -4.05 -10.09 20.25
CA SER A 34 -4.07 -9.10 19.18
C SER A 34 -4.42 -9.75 17.84
N ILE A 35 -4.92 -8.92 16.94
CA ILE A 35 -5.19 -9.28 15.55
C ILE A 35 -4.71 -8.16 14.64
N GLU A 36 -4.18 -8.53 13.48
CA GLU A 36 -3.72 -7.58 12.48
C GLU A 36 -4.09 -8.05 11.07
N PHE A 37 -4.17 -7.11 10.13
CA PHE A 37 -4.25 -7.43 8.71
C PHE A 37 -2.85 -7.50 8.11
N ASP A 38 -2.64 -8.47 7.23
CA ASP A 38 -1.53 -8.39 6.29
C ASP A 38 -1.76 -7.26 5.28
N SER A 39 -0.66 -6.73 4.75
CA SER A 39 -0.73 -5.76 3.67
C SER A 39 -1.44 -6.35 2.45
N LEU A 40 -2.38 -5.60 1.89
CA LEU A 40 -3.05 -6.00 0.66
C LEU A 40 -2.11 -5.95 -0.55
N ALA A 41 -2.27 -6.93 -1.46
CA ALA A 41 -1.55 -6.95 -2.73
C ALA A 41 -1.94 -5.79 -3.66
N SER A 42 -3.15 -5.25 -3.53
CA SER A 42 -3.63 -4.04 -4.21
C SER A 42 -4.31 -3.12 -3.20
N PRO A 43 -4.00 -1.81 -3.20
CA PRO A 43 -4.63 -0.84 -2.30
C PRO A 43 -6.07 -0.48 -2.70
N SER A 44 -6.54 -0.92 -3.87
CA SER A 44 -7.88 -0.59 -4.38
C SER A 44 -8.65 -1.76 -4.98
N VAL A 45 -9.97 -1.62 -4.96
CA VAL A 45 -10.95 -2.47 -5.64
C VAL A 45 -11.68 -1.65 -6.70
N VAL A 46 -11.87 -2.24 -7.88
CA VAL A 46 -12.59 -1.60 -8.99
C VAL A 46 -14.09 -1.69 -8.75
N LEU A 47 -14.81 -0.58 -8.97
CA LEU A 47 -16.27 -0.50 -8.87
C LEU A 47 -16.95 -1.65 -9.65
N GLY A 48 -17.83 -2.39 -8.97
CA GLY A 48 -18.54 -3.54 -9.57
C GLY A 48 -17.70 -4.81 -9.70
N ASP A 49 -16.47 -4.83 -9.19
CA ASP A 49 -15.57 -5.99 -9.19
C ASP A 49 -15.18 -6.40 -7.76
N THR A 50 -14.52 -7.54 -7.66
CA THR A 50 -13.90 -8.03 -6.44
C THR A 50 -12.46 -7.52 -6.29
N LEU A 51 -11.96 -7.44 -5.05
CA LEU A 51 -10.55 -7.15 -4.79
C LEU A 51 -9.67 -8.22 -5.46
N ARG A 52 -8.70 -7.76 -6.24
CA ARG A 52 -7.78 -8.61 -7.01
C ARG A 52 -6.35 -8.14 -6.84
N ASP A 53 -5.41 -9.04 -7.03
CA ASP A 53 -4.01 -8.68 -7.18
C ASP A 53 -3.70 -8.17 -8.60
N THR A 54 -2.43 -7.82 -8.85
CA THR A 54 -1.93 -7.33 -10.14
C THR A 54 -1.91 -8.41 -11.23
N THR A 55 -2.10 -9.69 -10.89
CA THR A 55 -2.26 -10.79 -11.83
C THR A 55 -3.73 -11.00 -12.23
N GLY A 56 -4.66 -10.35 -11.53
CA GLY A 56 -6.10 -10.45 -11.76
C GLY A 56 -6.78 -11.55 -10.95
N VAL A 57 -6.07 -12.24 -10.06
CA VAL A 57 -6.63 -13.27 -9.18
C VAL A 57 -7.40 -12.60 -8.05
N VAL A 58 -8.57 -13.14 -7.69
CA VAL A 58 -9.36 -12.65 -6.55
C VAL A 58 -8.58 -12.92 -5.28
N VAL A 59 -8.33 -11.88 -4.50
CA VAL A 59 -7.60 -11.98 -3.23
C VAL A 59 -8.51 -11.64 -2.06
N ARG A 60 -8.16 -12.22 -0.92
CA ARG A 60 -8.86 -12.03 0.35
C ARG A 60 -7.90 -11.33 1.31
N PRO A 61 -8.39 -10.41 2.14
CA PRO A 61 -7.61 -9.91 3.26
C PRO A 61 -7.19 -11.07 4.16
N VAL A 62 -5.91 -11.15 4.49
CA VAL A 62 -5.38 -12.13 5.43
C VAL A 62 -5.30 -11.47 6.80
N VAL A 63 -5.75 -12.18 7.83
CA VAL A 63 -5.76 -11.72 9.22
C VAL A 63 -4.88 -12.65 10.02
N ARG A 64 -3.90 -12.08 10.71
CA ARG A 64 -3.01 -12.80 11.63
C ARG A 64 -3.44 -12.51 13.06
N VAL A 65 -3.35 -13.53 13.89
CA VAL A 65 -3.91 -13.53 15.25
C VAL A 65 -2.78 -13.96 16.17
N PHE A 66 -2.52 -13.21 17.23
CA PHE A 66 -1.39 -13.47 18.13
C PHE A 66 -1.83 -13.63 19.58
N ASN A 67 -1.08 -14.45 20.31
CA ASN A 67 -1.22 -14.60 21.74
C ASN A 67 -0.33 -13.59 22.51
N TYR A 68 -0.29 -13.72 23.85
CA TYR A 68 0.51 -12.84 24.71
C TYR A 68 2.02 -13.08 24.63
N GLU A 69 2.47 -14.21 24.07
CA GLU A 69 3.88 -14.52 23.82
C GLU A 69 4.34 -13.92 22.48
N GLY A 70 3.42 -13.37 21.68
CA GLY A 70 3.67 -12.86 20.33
C GLY A 70 3.65 -13.96 19.26
N ASP A 71 3.28 -15.18 19.63
CA ASP A 71 3.15 -16.29 18.69
C ASP A 71 1.84 -16.18 17.91
N GLU A 72 1.93 -16.46 16.61
CA GLU A 72 0.75 -16.55 15.75
C GLU A 72 -0.04 -17.83 16.09
N ILE A 73 -1.33 -17.67 16.32
CA ILE A 73 -2.27 -18.75 16.60
C ILE A 73 -3.30 -18.87 15.46
N PRO A 74 -3.89 -20.07 15.25
CA PRO A 74 -4.89 -20.25 14.20
C PRO A 74 -6.06 -19.27 14.36
N ALA A 75 -6.33 -18.51 13.30
CA ALA A 75 -7.41 -17.54 13.23
C ALA A 75 -8.78 -18.24 13.10
N THR A 76 -9.22 -18.88 14.18
CA THR A 76 -10.53 -19.54 14.23
C THR A 76 -11.64 -18.50 14.39
N ASN A 77 -12.73 -18.67 13.65
CA ASN A 77 -13.93 -17.81 13.73
C ASN A 77 -13.74 -16.33 13.36
N VAL A 78 -12.79 -15.99 12.49
CA VAL A 78 -12.69 -14.62 11.94
C VAL A 78 -13.99 -14.28 11.22
N ARG A 79 -14.56 -13.11 11.56
CA ARG A 79 -15.70 -12.53 10.85
C ARG A 79 -15.29 -11.24 10.18
N PHE A 80 -15.74 -11.06 8.95
CA PHE A 80 -15.51 -9.84 8.20
C PHE A 80 -16.79 -9.01 8.10
N GLN A 81 -16.63 -7.70 8.12
CA GLN A 81 -17.73 -6.77 7.91
C GLN A 81 -17.21 -5.51 7.21
N SER A 82 -18.10 -4.86 6.46
CA SER A 82 -17.82 -3.52 5.96
C SER A 82 -18.21 -2.49 7.02
N GLY A 83 -17.29 -1.60 7.36
CA GLY A 83 -17.55 -0.49 8.28
C GLY A 83 -18.26 0.70 7.61
N ASP A 84 -18.30 0.73 6.28
CA ASP A 84 -18.82 1.85 5.50
C ASP A 84 -19.56 1.40 4.23
N ARG A 85 -20.23 2.32 3.55
CA ARG A 85 -20.66 2.12 2.16
C ARG A 85 -19.44 2.05 1.21
N GLY A 86 -19.64 1.59 -0.02
CA GLY A 86 -18.59 1.55 -1.06
C GLY A 86 -18.05 0.15 -1.31
N VAL A 87 -18.02 -0.68 -0.27
CA VAL A 87 -17.66 -2.09 -0.37
C VAL A 87 -18.65 -2.97 0.39
N ARG A 88 -18.84 -4.17 -0.12
CA ARG A 88 -19.47 -5.30 0.58
C ARG A 88 -18.40 -6.34 0.84
N VAL A 89 -18.49 -6.97 1.99
CA VAL A 89 -17.54 -8.01 2.38
C VAL A 89 -18.33 -9.24 2.77
N ASP A 90 -17.99 -10.38 2.18
CA ASP A 90 -18.53 -11.66 2.60
C ASP A 90 -18.00 -11.99 4.01
N SER A 91 -18.91 -12.25 4.95
CA SER A 91 -18.59 -12.31 6.37
C SER A 91 -17.76 -13.52 6.79
N LEU A 92 -17.72 -14.55 5.94
CA LEU A 92 -17.00 -15.82 6.18
C LEU A 92 -15.67 -15.86 5.44
N THR A 93 -15.68 -15.42 4.17
CA THR A 93 -14.56 -15.56 3.26
C THR A 93 -13.68 -14.33 3.17
N GLY A 94 -14.18 -13.16 3.60
CA GLY A 94 -13.50 -11.88 3.47
C GLY A 94 -13.42 -11.35 2.04
N ILE A 95 -14.14 -11.95 1.08
CA ILE A 95 -14.17 -11.45 -0.31
C ILE A 95 -14.77 -10.05 -0.32
N VAL A 96 -13.98 -9.07 -0.76
CA VAL A 96 -14.38 -7.66 -0.87
C VAL A 96 -14.86 -7.37 -2.28
N THR A 97 -16.06 -6.81 -2.40
CA THR A 97 -16.66 -6.36 -3.67
C THR A 97 -16.99 -4.87 -3.57
N ALA A 98 -16.62 -4.06 -4.57
CA ALA A 98 -17.00 -2.66 -4.59
C ALA A 98 -18.43 -2.45 -5.12
N ASP A 99 -19.24 -1.69 -4.38
CA ASP A 99 -20.64 -1.43 -4.74
C ASP A 99 -20.93 0.04 -5.10
N SER A 100 -20.11 0.98 -4.63
CA SER A 100 -20.33 2.42 -4.86
C SER A 100 -19.03 3.22 -4.76
N LEU A 101 -18.93 4.30 -5.54
CA LEU A 101 -17.76 5.18 -5.53
C LEU A 101 -17.70 6.02 -4.27
N ARG A 102 -16.48 6.29 -3.80
CA ARG A 102 -16.20 7.14 -2.66
C ARG A 102 -14.90 7.91 -2.85
N THR A 103 -14.82 9.08 -2.24
CA THR A 103 -13.61 9.91 -2.19
C THR A 103 -12.65 9.51 -1.09
N THR A 104 -13.11 8.72 -0.12
CA THR A 104 -12.30 8.21 1.01
C THR A 104 -12.27 6.68 0.98
N PRO A 105 -11.15 6.04 1.41
CA PRO A 105 -11.08 4.59 1.50
C PRO A 105 -12.19 4.00 2.38
N ALA A 106 -12.70 2.84 1.96
CA ALA A 106 -13.65 2.06 2.75
C ALA A 106 -12.92 1.16 3.76
N ARG A 107 -13.56 0.98 4.92
CA ARG A 107 -13.05 0.14 6.00
C ARG A 107 -13.58 -1.28 5.87
N VAL A 108 -12.65 -2.23 5.76
CA VAL A 108 -12.90 -3.66 5.95
C VAL A 108 -12.46 -3.99 7.37
N ILE A 109 -13.38 -4.51 8.17
CA ILE A 109 -13.14 -4.83 9.57
C ILE A 109 -13.11 -6.35 9.69
N ALA A 110 -12.06 -6.87 10.31
CA ALA A 110 -12.00 -8.26 10.76
C ALA A 110 -12.23 -8.30 12.27
N SER A 111 -12.93 -9.32 12.75
CA SER A 111 -13.23 -9.50 14.17
C SER A 111 -12.99 -10.93 14.62
N VAL A 112 -12.39 -11.07 15.80
CA VAL A 112 -12.17 -12.34 16.49
C VAL A 112 -12.54 -12.12 17.96
N GLY A 113 -13.66 -12.70 18.39
CA GLY A 113 -14.24 -12.37 19.70
C GLY A 113 -14.61 -10.88 19.80
N SER A 114 -14.05 -10.18 20.79
CA SER A 114 -14.22 -8.73 20.97
C SER A 114 -13.16 -7.89 20.25
N LEU A 115 -12.11 -8.51 19.70
CA LEU A 115 -11.01 -7.81 19.05
C LEU A 115 -11.37 -7.47 17.60
N GLN A 116 -10.88 -6.31 17.15
CA GLN A 116 -11.10 -5.82 15.80
C GLN A 116 -9.82 -5.29 15.17
N ALA A 117 -9.60 -5.61 13.90
CA ALA A 117 -8.61 -4.98 13.03
C ALA A 117 -9.32 -4.27 11.89
N VAL A 118 -8.69 -3.22 11.34
CA VAL A 118 -9.27 -2.43 10.25
C VAL A 118 -8.28 -2.30 9.10
N GLN A 119 -8.67 -2.77 7.92
CA GLN A 119 -7.97 -2.56 6.67
C GLN A 119 -8.72 -1.50 5.84
N ARG A 120 -7.98 -0.56 5.27
CA ARG A 120 -8.55 0.45 4.36
C ARG A 120 -8.35 0.02 2.92
N VAL A 121 -9.40 0.16 2.11
CA VAL A 121 -9.39 -0.18 0.68
C VAL A 121 -10.00 0.97 -0.10
N ALA A 122 -9.27 1.51 -1.07
CA ALA A 122 -9.82 2.50 -1.97
C ALA A 122 -10.80 1.86 -2.96
N VAL A 123 -11.87 2.56 -3.32
CA VAL A 123 -12.74 2.17 -4.42
C VAL A 123 -12.40 3.03 -5.62
N THR A 124 -12.13 2.41 -6.75
CA THR A 124 -11.66 3.12 -7.95
C THR A 124 -12.47 2.73 -9.19
N LEU A 125 -12.35 3.55 -10.22
CA LEU A 125 -12.96 3.28 -11.52
C LEU A 125 -12.19 2.19 -12.26
N ARG A 126 -12.83 1.57 -13.24
CA ARG A 126 -12.16 0.59 -14.11
C ARG A 126 -11.13 1.31 -14.98
N PRO A 127 -9.86 0.88 -14.98
CA PRO A 127 -8.87 1.45 -15.91
C PRO A 127 -9.14 0.97 -17.33
N GLU A 128 -9.23 1.91 -18.25
CA GLU A 128 -9.53 1.63 -19.66
C GLU A 128 -8.41 2.11 -20.59
N THR A 129 -7.73 3.19 -20.22
CA THR A 129 -6.60 3.73 -20.98
C THR A 129 -5.44 4.10 -20.07
N VAL A 130 -4.23 4.01 -20.60
CA VAL A 130 -3.02 4.59 -20.02
C VAL A 130 -2.23 5.35 -21.08
N ARG A 131 -1.68 6.50 -20.73
CA ARG A 131 -0.84 7.31 -21.61
C ARG A 131 0.31 7.98 -20.86
N ALA A 132 1.38 8.31 -21.57
CA ALA A 132 2.47 9.10 -21.01
C ALA A 132 2.00 10.53 -20.67
N VAL A 133 2.47 11.06 -19.54
CA VAL A 133 2.35 12.49 -19.20
C VAL A 133 3.73 13.14 -19.34
N ASN A 134 4.72 12.63 -18.59
CA ASN A 134 6.13 12.93 -18.79
C ASN A 134 6.83 11.71 -19.41
N GLY A 135 6.62 11.51 -20.71
CA GLY A 135 7.12 10.35 -21.45
C GLY A 135 8.57 10.46 -21.91
N ARG A 136 9.13 11.67 -21.92
CA ARG A 136 10.50 11.93 -22.36
C ARG A 136 11.12 13.00 -21.47
N ASP A 137 12.24 12.67 -20.87
CA ASP A 137 12.97 13.59 -19.99
C ASP A 137 14.49 13.43 -20.16
N SER A 138 15.26 14.25 -19.44
CA SER A 138 16.71 14.19 -19.42
C SER A 138 17.29 14.29 -18.01
N LEU A 139 18.45 13.66 -17.82
CA LEU A 139 19.24 13.73 -16.60
C LEU A 139 20.67 14.15 -16.92
N LEU A 140 21.13 15.19 -16.21
CA LEU A 140 22.53 15.60 -16.16
C LEU A 140 23.20 14.91 -14.98
N TYR A 141 23.97 13.86 -15.22
CA TYR A 141 24.61 13.08 -14.15
C TYR A 141 25.98 13.67 -13.76
N SER A 142 26.37 13.45 -12.51
CA SER A 142 27.67 13.81 -11.95
C SER A 142 28.47 12.57 -11.56
N LEU A 143 29.77 12.58 -11.86
CA LEU A 143 30.70 11.52 -11.45
C LEU A 143 31.10 11.64 -9.97
N VAL A 144 30.99 12.84 -9.39
CA VAL A 144 31.49 13.15 -8.04
C VAL A 144 30.36 13.38 -7.02
N ASP A 145 29.15 13.69 -7.49
CA ASP A 145 27.98 13.93 -6.64
C ASP A 145 26.83 13.01 -7.05
N SER A 146 26.68 11.91 -6.30
CA SER A 146 25.65 10.91 -6.56
C SER A 146 24.22 11.37 -6.28
N THR A 147 24.04 12.47 -5.52
CA THR A 147 22.70 13.00 -5.21
C THR A 147 22.03 13.59 -6.45
N LEU A 148 22.84 14.02 -7.43
CA LEU A 148 22.39 14.53 -8.73
C LEU A 148 22.05 13.44 -9.73
N ASN A 149 22.31 12.16 -9.42
CA ASN A 149 22.14 11.05 -10.36
C ASN A 149 20.74 10.42 -10.30
N VAL A 150 19.73 11.22 -9.95
CA VAL A 150 18.32 10.82 -9.90
C VAL A 150 17.51 11.71 -10.82
N SER A 151 16.78 11.11 -11.75
CA SER A 151 15.95 11.85 -12.72
C SER A 151 14.70 12.45 -12.08
N PRO A 152 14.05 13.42 -12.75
CA PRO A 152 12.64 13.66 -12.53
C PRO A 152 11.80 12.39 -12.77
N ARG A 153 10.57 12.37 -12.27
CA ARG A 153 9.68 11.22 -12.42
C ARG A 153 9.22 11.10 -13.88
N LEU A 154 9.41 9.92 -14.46
CA LEU A 154 8.72 9.51 -15.67
C LEU A 154 7.32 9.07 -15.28
N THR A 155 6.30 9.66 -15.89
CA THR A 155 4.91 9.54 -15.41
C THR A 155 3.94 9.10 -16.49
N VAL A 156 2.94 8.33 -16.07
CA VAL A 156 1.79 7.93 -16.87
C VAL A 156 0.49 8.34 -16.18
N LYS A 157 -0.55 8.58 -16.96
CA LYS A 157 -1.92 8.80 -16.50
C LYS A 157 -2.78 7.61 -16.86
N VAL A 158 -3.44 7.04 -15.86
CA VAL A 158 -4.46 6.00 -15.99
C VAL A 158 -5.83 6.64 -15.90
N ALA A 159 -6.70 6.31 -16.87
CA ALA A 159 -8.00 6.93 -16.98
C ALA A 159 -9.10 5.91 -17.32
N HIS A 160 -10.33 6.31 -16.98
CA HIS A 160 -11.59 5.64 -17.28
C HIS A 160 -12.39 6.50 -18.25
N GLY A 161 -13.11 5.87 -19.17
CA GLY A 161 -13.93 6.52 -20.19
C GLY A 161 -13.28 6.50 -21.58
N ALA A 162 -14.13 6.62 -22.60
CA ALA A 162 -13.74 6.56 -24.00
C ALA A 162 -13.48 7.97 -24.57
N ASN A 163 -12.25 8.18 -25.03
CA ASN A 163 -11.76 9.22 -25.95
C ASN A 163 -12.60 10.53 -26.10
N PRO A 164 -12.20 11.62 -25.42
CA PRO A 164 -11.10 11.66 -24.45
C PRO A 164 -11.46 10.88 -23.16
N PRO A 165 -10.47 10.27 -22.48
CA PRO A 165 -10.72 9.67 -21.17
C PRO A 165 -11.05 10.76 -20.16
N ASP A 166 -12.25 10.72 -19.59
CA ASP A 166 -12.83 11.82 -18.82
C ASP A 166 -12.54 11.74 -17.33
N SER A 167 -12.25 10.55 -16.80
CA SER A 167 -12.11 10.34 -15.34
C SER A 167 -10.76 9.75 -14.94
N ALA A 168 -10.16 10.33 -13.90
CA ALA A 168 -8.94 9.81 -13.29
C ALA A 168 -9.21 8.50 -12.54
N VAL A 169 -8.36 7.49 -12.75
CA VAL A 169 -8.39 6.25 -11.98
C VAL A 169 -7.40 6.38 -10.84
N THR A 170 -7.88 6.53 -9.61
CA THR A 170 -7.07 6.79 -8.42
C THR A 170 -6.70 5.49 -7.70
N SER A 171 -5.63 5.52 -6.90
CA SER A 171 -5.22 4.37 -6.07
C SER A 171 -4.99 3.07 -6.86
N TYR A 172 -4.62 3.15 -8.14
CA TYR A 172 -4.43 2.00 -9.01
C TYR A 172 -2.95 1.69 -9.23
N VAL A 173 -2.61 0.40 -9.22
CA VAL A 173 -1.22 -0.05 -9.28
C VAL A 173 -0.68 0.01 -10.71
N VAL A 174 0.50 0.63 -10.88
CA VAL A 174 1.25 0.71 -12.13
C VAL A 174 2.63 0.10 -11.93
N SER A 175 3.01 -0.84 -12.78
CA SER A 175 4.33 -1.49 -12.75
C SER A 175 5.28 -0.82 -13.73
N PHE A 176 6.50 -0.53 -13.31
CA PHE A 176 7.57 0.08 -14.08
C PHE A 176 8.73 -0.90 -14.20
N ALA A 177 9.30 -1.01 -15.39
CA ALA A 177 10.48 -1.85 -15.65
C ALA A 177 11.45 -1.14 -16.58
N ILE A 178 12.74 -1.21 -16.27
CA ILE A 178 13.79 -0.84 -17.23
C ILE A 178 13.82 -1.94 -18.30
N VAL A 179 13.82 -1.53 -19.56
CA VAL A 179 13.72 -2.44 -20.71
C VAL A 179 14.99 -3.29 -20.82
N ALA A 180 14.81 -4.58 -21.15
CA ALA A 180 15.90 -5.55 -21.29
C ALA A 180 16.96 -5.08 -22.31
N GLY A 181 18.23 -5.33 -22.00
CA GLY A 181 19.39 -4.81 -22.76
C GLY A 181 20.11 -3.66 -22.03
N GLN A 182 19.49 -3.07 -21.01
CA GLN A 182 20.15 -2.17 -20.07
C GLN A 182 20.42 -2.92 -18.77
N SER A 183 21.69 -3.02 -18.36
CA SER A 183 22.08 -3.67 -17.11
C SER A 183 21.42 -2.98 -15.91
N SER A 184 20.90 -3.74 -14.95
CA SER A 184 20.41 -3.20 -13.67
C SER A 184 21.52 -2.54 -12.85
N GLN A 185 22.79 -2.72 -13.24
CA GLN A 185 23.92 -1.98 -12.69
C GLN A 185 23.98 -0.55 -13.22
N LEU A 186 23.44 -0.26 -14.40
CA LEU A 186 23.42 1.09 -15.00
C LEU A 186 22.39 1.98 -14.32
N ALA A 187 21.20 1.43 -14.09
CA ALA A 187 20.08 2.20 -13.63
C ALA A 187 19.12 1.36 -12.79
N GLU A 188 18.48 2.02 -11.82
CA GLU A 188 17.44 1.43 -10.99
C GLU A 188 16.25 2.38 -10.86
N LEU A 189 15.04 1.83 -10.77
CA LEU A 189 13.83 2.60 -10.51
C LEU A 189 13.71 2.86 -9.01
N VAL A 190 13.46 4.11 -8.64
CA VAL A 190 13.37 4.54 -7.23
C VAL A 190 12.06 5.28 -6.95
N ASN A 191 11.61 5.20 -5.71
CA ASN A 191 10.48 5.96 -5.18
C ASN A 191 10.94 7.33 -4.64
N ASP A 192 9.99 8.08 -4.07
CA ASP A 192 10.21 9.45 -3.58
C ASP A 192 11.17 9.56 -2.40
N VAL A 193 11.38 8.46 -1.67
CA VAL A 193 12.37 8.38 -0.58
C VAL A 193 13.70 7.77 -1.05
N GLY A 194 13.88 7.61 -2.37
CA GLY A 194 15.10 7.10 -2.98
C GLY A 194 15.33 5.60 -2.79
N ARG A 195 14.32 4.83 -2.35
CA ARG A 195 14.39 3.37 -2.25
C ARG A 195 14.00 2.74 -3.58
N GLN A 196 14.65 1.62 -3.90
CA GLN A 196 14.33 0.87 -5.11
C GLN A 196 12.84 0.46 -5.11
N SER A 197 12.14 0.75 -6.20
CA SER A 197 10.73 0.41 -6.34
C SER A 197 10.36 0.33 -7.82
N ARG A 198 9.70 -0.79 -8.19
CA ARG A 198 9.19 -1.04 -9.54
C ARG A 198 7.70 -0.79 -9.67
N VAL A 199 7.03 -0.39 -8.60
CA VAL A 199 5.57 -0.29 -8.57
C VAL A 199 5.20 1.03 -7.95
N ASP A 200 4.29 1.77 -8.58
CA ASP A 200 3.69 2.97 -8.02
C ASP A 200 2.17 2.87 -8.05
N THR A 201 1.52 3.77 -7.32
CA THR A 201 0.07 3.83 -7.24
C THR A 201 -0.40 5.20 -7.74
N THR A 202 -1.46 5.23 -8.55
CA THR A 202 -1.98 6.49 -9.09
C THR A 202 -2.53 7.42 -8.01
N ASP A 203 -2.24 8.71 -8.16
CA ASP A 203 -2.74 9.78 -7.30
C ASP A 203 -4.20 10.18 -7.64
N ALA A 204 -4.67 11.29 -7.05
CA ALA A 204 -6.01 11.83 -7.30
C ALA A 204 -6.24 12.27 -8.76
N SER A 205 -5.18 12.57 -9.51
CA SER A 205 -5.22 12.93 -10.93
C SER A 205 -5.08 11.71 -11.86
N GLY A 206 -4.96 10.51 -11.29
CA GLY A 206 -4.72 9.26 -12.01
C GLY A 206 -3.28 9.11 -12.48
N ILE A 207 -2.33 9.86 -11.91
CA ILE A 207 -0.93 9.88 -12.32
C ILE A 207 -0.11 8.97 -11.40
N ALA A 208 0.73 8.14 -12.01
CA ALA A 208 1.75 7.35 -11.34
C ALA A 208 3.10 7.56 -12.03
N GLY A 209 4.19 7.42 -11.31
CA GLY A 209 5.53 7.59 -11.89
C GLY A 209 6.68 7.11 -11.02
N ARG A 210 7.81 6.85 -11.66
CA ARG A 210 9.05 6.47 -10.99
C ARG A 210 10.20 7.31 -11.51
N ALA A 211 11.13 7.63 -10.62
CA ALA A 211 12.40 8.22 -10.99
C ALA A 211 13.39 7.11 -11.32
N VAL A 212 14.40 7.45 -12.11
CA VAL A 212 15.51 6.56 -12.45
C VAL A 212 16.75 7.10 -11.75
N ARG A 213 17.37 6.27 -10.91
CA ARG A 213 18.71 6.51 -10.41
C ARG A 213 19.72 5.85 -11.34
N VAL A 214 20.67 6.63 -11.81
CA VAL A 214 21.74 6.17 -12.72
C VAL A 214 23.04 5.98 -11.94
N ARG A 215 23.85 5.01 -12.34
CA ARG A 215 25.18 4.74 -11.79
C ARG A 215 26.22 5.02 -12.89
N PRO A 216 26.78 6.24 -12.93
CA PRO A 216 27.59 6.70 -14.06
C PRO A 216 28.80 5.83 -14.39
N VAL A 217 29.38 5.15 -13.40
CA VAL A 217 30.56 4.28 -13.55
C VAL A 217 30.32 3.14 -14.55
N PHE A 218 29.06 2.74 -14.75
CA PHE A 218 28.71 1.66 -15.67
C PHE A 218 28.31 2.17 -17.06
N LEU A 219 28.13 3.48 -17.27
CA LEU A 219 27.71 4.02 -18.56
C LEU A 219 28.82 3.83 -19.60
N GLY A 220 28.47 3.20 -20.73
CA GLY A 220 29.42 2.91 -21.81
C GLY A 220 29.68 4.09 -22.77
N ALA A 221 28.84 5.13 -22.72
CA ALA A 221 28.93 6.30 -23.60
C ALA A 221 28.65 7.61 -22.85
N ILE A 222 29.18 8.71 -23.41
CA ILE A 222 28.96 10.10 -22.95
C ILE A 222 27.46 10.49 -23.09
N THR A 223 26.69 9.80 -23.92
CA THR A 223 25.23 9.96 -23.97
C THR A 223 24.59 8.60 -24.16
N ASP A 224 23.63 8.28 -23.28
CA ASP A 224 22.86 7.05 -23.32
C ASP A 224 21.38 7.37 -23.10
N SER A 225 20.49 6.41 -23.31
CA SER A 225 19.07 6.54 -23.02
C SER A 225 18.60 5.35 -22.20
N VAL A 226 17.99 5.64 -21.05
CA VAL A 226 17.31 4.62 -20.25
C VAL A 226 15.87 4.53 -20.71
N LEU A 227 15.48 3.35 -21.20
CA LEU A 227 14.11 3.05 -21.60
C LEU A 227 13.37 2.39 -20.44
N VAL A 228 12.17 2.90 -20.13
CA VAL A 228 11.31 2.39 -19.06
C VAL A 228 9.93 2.07 -19.62
N ASP A 229 9.43 0.87 -19.35
CA ASP A 229 8.05 0.51 -19.61
C ASP A 229 7.19 0.70 -18.38
N ALA A 230 6.08 1.40 -18.54
CA ALA A 230 4.99 1.42 -17.57
C ALA A 230 3.86 0.50 -18.05
N THR A 231 3.51 -0.47 -17.22
CA THR A 231 2.49 -1.48 -17.49
C THR A 231 1.32 -1.32 -16.53
N VAL A 232 0.11 -1.27 -17.08
CA VAL A 232 -1.16 -1.26 -16.34
C VAL A 232 -1.97 -2.47 -16.78
N LYS A 233 -2.42 -3.26 -15.81
CA LYS A 233 -3.24 -4.45 -16.05
C LYS A 233 -4.57 -4.35 -15.35
N TYR A 234 -5.61 -4.91 -15.95
CA TYR A 234 -6.92 -5.12 -15.35
C TYR A 234 -7.35 -6.56 -15.61
N ARG A 235 -7.66 -7.30 -14.54
CA ARG A 235 -7.96 -8.74 -14.60
C ARG A 235 -6.89 -9.54 -15.36
N GLY A 236 -5.62 -9.21 -15.10
CA GLY A 236 -4.46 -9.84 -15.73
C GLY A 236 -4.15 -9.40 -17.16
N GLN A 237 -5.07 -8.69 -17.83
CA GLN A 237 -4.91 -8.20 -19.20
C GLN A 237 -4.36 -6.78 -19.23
N GLN A 238 -3.54 -6.46 -20.24
CA GLN A 238 -3.05 -5.09 -20.43
C GLN A 238 -4.21 -4.15 -20.79
N VAL A 239 -4.21 -2.98 -20.15
CA VAL A 239 -5.14 -1.89 -20.46
C VAL A 239 -4.72 -1.22 -21.78
N SER A 240 -5.65 -0.60 -22.50
CA SER A 240 -5.32 0.09 -23.76
C SER A 240 -4.21 1.13 -23.57
N GLY A 241 -3.21 1.09 -24.46
CA GLY A 241 -2.00 1.93 -24.36
C GLY A 241 -0.87 1.35 -23.50
N SER A 242 -1.11 0.26 -22.77
CA SER A 242 -0.07 -0.46 -22.03
C SER A 242 0.62 -1.50 -22.93
N PRO A 243 1.94 -1.70 -22.85
CA PRO A 243 2.89 -0.91 -22.06
C PRO A 243 3.15 0.47 -22.70
N VAL A 244 3.30 1.49 -21.85
CA VAL A 244 3.73 2.82 -22.27
C VAL A 244 5.25 2.90 -22.18
N ARG A 245 5.91 3.21 -23.28
CA ARG A 245 7.37 3.42 -23.29
C ARG A 245 7.72 4.87 -22.93
N LEU A 246 8.57 4.99 -21.92
CA LEU A 246 9.12 6.24 -21.40
C LEU A 246 10.63 6.26 -21.67
N VAL A 247 11.19 7.45 -21.92
CA VAL A 247 12.59 7.62 -22.33
C VAL A 247 13.26 8.66 -21.45
N LEU A 248 14.36 8.29 -20.80
CA LEU A 248 15.24 9.22 -20.11
C LEU A 248 16.56 9.33 -20.86
N ARG A 249 16.89 10.52 -21.36
CA ARG A 249 18.21 10.79 -21.94
C ARG A 249 19.20 11.12 -20.83
N VAL A 250 20.34 10.43 -20.78
CA VAL A 250 21.38 10.67 -19.78
C VAL A 250 22.62 11.24 -20.45
N ARG A 251 23.17 12.30 -19.87
CA ARG A 251 24.41 12.96 -20.34
C ARG A 251 25.18 13.53 -19.14
N PRO A 252 26.52 13.64 -19.22
CA PRO A 252 27.30 14.20 -18.13
C PRO A 252 26.96 15.67 -17.96
N ARG A 253 27.06 16.13 -16.70
CA ARG A 253 27.10 17.54 -16.37
C ARG A 253 28.44 18.10 -16.84
N SER A 254 28.38 19.15 -17.67
CA SER A 254 29.54 19.93 -18.10
C SER A 254 30.21 20.63 -16.92
#